data_AF-A0A960AAM6-F1
#
_entry.id   AF-A0A960AAM6-F1
#
_cell.length_a   1.000
_cell.length_b   1.000
_cell.length_c   1.000
_cell.angle_alpha   90.00
_cell.angle_beta   90.00
_cell.angle_gamma   90.00
#
_symmetry.space_group_name_H-M   'P 1'
#
loop_
_entity.id
_entity.type
_entity.pdbx_description
1 polymer ?
#
loop_
_entity_poly.entity_id
_entity_poly.type
_entity_poly.pdbx_seq_one_letter_code
_entity_poly.pdbx_strand_id
1 'polypeptide(L)'
;MSTEVIVYVLTALAAVVVVLTRLRLGRGEGGAGRLQTSRSLVNVHTGAGVLALVLWVVFLVAGNDTIGIVALAFWWIVVVAGLLILVRWLPSRGKHASAGQEDSWSEGPGLSVLAHVGMLVGVVVFTWAYLTSAV
;
A
#
# COMPACT_ATOMS: atom_id res chain seq x y z
N MET A 1 11.29 -22.23 3.53
CA MET A 1 11.75 -20.90 3.06
C MET A 1 12.33 -20.18 4.27
N SER A 2 13.51 -19.56 4.17
CA SER A 2 14.06 -18.78 5.28
C SER A 2 13.28 -17.48 5.47
N THR A 3 13.26 -16.96 6.70
CA THR A 3 12.56 -15.71 7.04
C THR A 3 13.05 -14.53 6.21
N GLU A 4 14.36 -14.46 5.95
CA GLU A 4 14.98 -13.47 5.07
C GLU A 4 14.36 -13.46 3.66
N VAL A 5 14.21 -14.65 3.04
CA VAL A 5 13.61 -14.77 1.70
C VAL A 5 12.17 -14.27 1.71
N ILE A 6 11.41 -14.56 2.77
CA ILE A 6 10.04 -14.04 2.92
C ILE A 6 10.06 -12.51 2.97
N VAL A 7 10.95 -11.90 3.78
CA VAL A 7 11.06 -10.44 3.90
C VAL A 7 11.45 -9.79 2.58
N TYR A 8 12.40 -10.36 1.84
CA TYR A 8 12.79 -9.84 0.52
C TYR A 8 11.65 -9.92 -0.49
N VAL A 9 10.94 -11.06 -0.55
CA VAL A 9 9.79 -11.22 -1.44
C VAL A 9 8.68 -10.22 -1.09
N LEU A 10 8.35 -10.08 0.20
CA LEU A 10 7.37 -9.11 0.66
C LEU A 10 7.80 -7.67 0.36
N THR A 11 9.09 -7.35 0.44
CA THR A 11 9.63 -6.03 0.10
C THR A 11 9.42 -5.72 -1.39
N ALA A 12 9.69 -6.69 -2.27
CA ALA A 12 9.43 -6.55 -3.70
C ALA A 12 7.94 -6.38 -4.01
N LEU A 13 7.08 -7.21 -3.41
CA LEU A 13 5.62 -7.09 -3.55
C LEU A 13 5.11 -5.75 -3.03
N ALA A 14 5.68 -5.26 -1.92
CA ALA A 14 5.33 -3.97 -1.36
C ALA A 14 5.66 -2.81 -2.31
N ALA A 15 6.83 -2.84 -2.93
CA ALA A 15 7.20 -1.88 -3.98
C ALA A 15 6.22 -1.91 -5.16
N VAL A 16 5.81 -3.11 -5.60
CA VAL A 16 4.82 -3.28 -6.67
C VAL A 16 3.48 -2.62 -6.28
N VAL A 17 2.99 -2.83 -5.05
CA VAL A 17 1.74 -2.21 -4.58
C VAL A 17 1.81 -0.68 -4.64
N VAL A 18 2.90 -0.08 -4.16
CA VAL A 18 3.09 1.38 -4.17
C VAL A 18 3.08 1.91 -5.61
N VAL A 19 3.79 1.26 -6.52
CA VAL A 19 3.88 1.65 -7.93
C VAL A 19 2.53 1.51 -8.63
N LEU A 20 1.88 0.35 -8.52
CA LEU A 20 0.59 0.10 -9.17
C LEU A 20 -0.49 1.05 -8.66
N THR A 21 -0.49 1.39 -7.37
CA THR A 21 -1.42 2.37 -6.81
C THR A 21 -1.24 3.73 -7.46
N ARG A 22 0.02 4.18 -7.64
CA ARG A 22 0.32 5.44 -8.33
C ARG A 22 -0.06 5.40 -9.82
N LEU A 23 0.22 4.31 -10.51
CA LEU A 23 -0.10 4.19 -11.94
C LEU A 23 -1.60 4.14 -12.20
N ARG A 24 -2.35 3.44 -11.34
CA ARG A 24 -3.80 3.27 -11.47
C ARG A 24 -4.59 4.50 -11.07
N LEU A 25 -4.14 5.25 -10.06
CA LEU A 25 -4.88 6.39 -9.50
C LEU A 25 -4.25 7.76 -9.80
N GLY A 26 -3.03 7.80 -10.35
CA GLY A 26 -2.31 9.03 -10.65
C GLY A 26 -2.70 9.68 -11.99
N ARG A 27 -3.32 8.91 -12.91
CA ARG A 27 -3.86 9.42 -14.18
C ARG A 27 -5.32 9.83 -13.97
N GLY A 28 -5.52 11.01 -13.39
CA GLY A 28 -6.84 11.58 -13.15
C GLY A 28 -7.43 12.17 -14.43
N GLU A 29 -8.06 11.35 -15.26
CA GLU A 29 -8.97 11.86 -16.29
C GLU A 29 -10.32 12.19 -15.63
N GLY A 30 -10.49 13.46 -15.25
CA GLY A 30 -11.71 14.28 -15.33
C GLY A 30 -13.12 13.73 -15.03
N GLY A 31 -13.32 12.55 -14.44
CA GLY A 31 -14.66 11.97 -14.23
C GLY A 31 -15.24 12.26 -12.86
N ALA A 32 -16.25 13.13 -12.76
CA ALA A 32 -16.98 13.37 -11.50
C ALA A 32 -17.63 12.07 -10.98
N GLY A 33 -17.19 11.54 -9.84
CA GLY A 33 -17.81 10.35 -9.24
C GLY A 33 -17.12 9.79 -8.00
N ARG A 34 -17.85 8.96 -7.24
CA ARG A 34 -17.46 8.31 -5.95
C ARG A 34 -16.18 7.46 -6.02
N LEU A 35 -15.77 7.04 -7.21
CA LEU A 35 -14.54 6.27 -7.43
C LEU A 35 -13.29 7.15 -7.50
N GLN A 36 -13.45 8.49 -7.53
CA GLN A 36 -12.31 9.40 -7.44
C GLN A 36 -11.72 9.38 -6.03
N THR A 37 -10.42 9.12 -6.00
CA THR A 37 -9.62 9.15 -4.77
C THR A 37 -8.90 10.50 -4.69
N SER A 38 -8.87 11.10 -3.50
CA SER A 38 -8.11 12.32 -3.24
C SER A 38 -6.66 12.19 -3.75
N ARG A 39 -6.23 13.14 -4.60
CA ARG A 39 -4.86 13.18 -5.12
C ARG A 39 -3.83 13.33 -3.99
N SER A 40 -4.20 14.04 -2.92
CA SER A 40 -3.38 14.16 -1.71
C SER A 40 -3.18 12.79 -1.05
N LEU A 41 -4.24 11.98 -0.93
CA LEU A 41 -4.14 10.64 -0.34
C LEU A 41 -3.22 9.71 -1.16
N VAL A 42 -3.35 9.75 -2.50
CA VAL A 42 -2.45 8.99 -3.39
C VAL A 42 -1.00 9.48 -3.26
N ASN A 43 -0.77 10.79 -3.17
CA ASN A 43 0.55 11.37 -2.97
C ASN A 43 1.18 10.95 -1.63
N VAL A 44 0.39 10.94 -0.55
CA VAL A 44 0.84 10.46 0.77
C VAL A 44 1.21 8.98 0.68
N HIS A 45 0.35 8.14 0.11
CA HIS A 45 0.63 6.71 -0.05
C HIS A 45 1.92 6.47 -0.85
N THR A 46 2.10 7.16 -1.98
CA THR A 46 3.31 7.00 -2.82
C THR A 46 4.55 7.57 -2.13
N GLY A 47 4.48 8.78 -1.58
CA GLY A 47 5.61 9.45 -0.95
C GLY A 47 6.11 8.68 0.28
N ALA A 48 5.19 8.30 1.17
CA ALA A 48 5.51 7.45 2.31
C ALA A 48 6.02 6.09 1.86
N GLY A 49 5.46 5.49 0.80
CA GLY A 49 5.87 4.19 0.28
C GLY A 49 7.28 4.17 -0.28
N VAL A 50 7.67 5.22 -1.01
CA VAL A 50 9.03 5.38 -1.53
C VAL A 50 10.03 5.56 -0.39
N LEU A 51 9.71 6.41 0.60
CA LEU A 51 10.56 6.61 1.77
C LEU A 51 10.68 5.33 2.60
N ALA A 52 9.57 4.64 2.86
CA ALA A 52 9.54 3.37 3.56
C ALA A 52 10.46 2.35 2.86
N LEU A 53 10.32 2.20 1.54
CA LEU A 53 11.08 1.23 0.76
C LEU A 53 12.58 1.53 0.80
N VAL A 54 12.98 2.78 0.56
CA VAL A 54 14.39 3.18 0.57
C VAL A 54 15.00 2.95 1.94
N LEU A 55 14.35 3.45 3.00
CA LEU A 55 14.85 3.29 4.36
C LEU A 55 14.88 1.82 4.79
N TRP A 56 13.88 1.03 4.42
CA TRP A 56 13.83 -0.39 4.72
C TRP A 56 14.97 -1.16 4.04
N VAL A 57 15.24 -0.90 2.77
CA VAL A 57 16.39 -1.52 2.07
C VAL A 57 17.71 -1.10 2.70
N VAL A 58 17.86 0.18 3.07
CA VAL A 58 19.06 0.65 3.79
C VAL A 58 19.21 -0.09 5.13
N PHE A 59 18.13 -0.26 5.88
CA PHE A 59 18.14 -1.05 7.12
C PHE A 59 18.59 -2.49 6.87
N LEU A 60 18.00 -3.19 5.89
CA LEU A 60 18.35 -4.59 5.58
C LEU A 60 19.82 -4.78 5.18
N VAL A 61 20.46 -3.76 4.60
CA VAL A 61 21.86 -3.85 4.16
C VAL A 61 22.83 -3.36 5.23
N ALA A 62 22.49 -2.29 5.95
CA ALA A 62 23.38 -1.61 6.88
C ALA A 62 23.16 -1.98 8.37
N GLY A 63 22.04 -2.64 8.71
CA GLY A 63 21.71 -3.08 10.07
C GLY A 63 21.48 -1.95 11.07
N ASN A 64 21.06 -0.75 10.61
CA ASN A 64 20.85 0.39 11.51
C ASN A 64 19.41 0.41 12.06
N ASP A 65 19.27 0.09 13.34
CA ASP A 65 17.97 -0.01 14.03
C ASP A 65 17.11 1.26 13.93
N THR A 66 17.73 2.44 14.03
CA THR A 66 17.00 3.71 13.96
C THR A 66 16.36 3.87 12.58
N ILE A 67 17.10 3.50 11.52
CA ILE A 67 16.57 3.50 10.15
C ILE A 67 15.43 2.49 10.00
N GLY A 68 15.57 1.30 10.60
CA GLY A 68 14.53 0.26 10.60
C GLY A 68 13.22 0.75 11.23
N ILE A 69 13.29 1.40 12.39
CA ILE A 69 12.09 1.96 13.08
C ILE A 69 11.42 3.04 12.23
N VAL A 70 12.20 3.95 11.66
CA VAL A 70 11.65 5.02 10.81
C VAL A 70 11.01 4.43 9.54
N ALA A 71 11.64 3.42 8.93
CA ALA A 71 11.08 2.71 7.79
C ALA A 71 9.74 2.04 8.13
N LEU A 72 9.64 1.37 9.29
CA LEU A 72 8.40 0.75 9.77
C LEU A 72 7.30 1.81 10.00
N ALA A 73 7.64 2.97 10.58
CA ALA A 73 6.69 4.05 10.75
C ALA A 73 6.10 4.51 9.39
N PHE A 74 6.94 4.68 8.37
CA PHE A 74 6.47 4.99 7.03
C PHE A 74 5.63 3.86 6.41
N TRP A 75 6.01 2.59 6.59
CA TRP A 75 5.20 1.45 6.13
C TRP A 75 3.79 1.44 6.74
N TRP A 76 3.66 1.77 8.02
CA TRP A 76 2.35 1.90 8.66
C TRP A 76 1.53 3.08 8.09
N ILE A 77 2.17 4.21 7.76
CA ILE A 77 1.50 5.32 7.05
C ILE A 77 0.96 4.85 5.69
N VAL A 78 1.74 4.07 4.95
CA VAL A 78 1.33 3.51 3.65
C VAL A 78 0.11 2.62 3.80
N VAL A 79 0.09 1.75 4.81
CA VAL A 79 -1.04 0.87 5.13
C VAL A 79 -2.27 1.68 5.44
N VAL A 80 -2.19 2.66 6.34
CA VAL A 80 -3.34 3.52 6.69
C VAL A 80 -3.86 4.24 5.44
N ALA A 81 -2.98 4.84 4.65
CA ALA A 81 -3.37 5.51 3.42
C ALA A 81 -4.02 4.54 2.42
N GLY A 82 -3.48 3.32 2.27
CA GLY A 82 -4.04 2.26 1.43
C GLY A 82 -5.44 1.85 1.90
N LEU A 83 -5.63 1.60 3.18
CA LEU A 83 -6.95 1.25 3.72
C LEU A 83 -7.97 2.37 3.49
N LEU A 84 -7.56 3.64 3.63
CA LEU A 84 -8.42 4.79 3.29
C LEU A 84 -8.76 4.85 1.79
N ILE A 85 -7.87 4.42 0.90
CA ILE A 85 -8.16 4.28 -0.53
C ILE A 85 -9.26 3.24 -0.76
N LEU A 86 -9.31 2.15 0.03
CA LEU A 86 -10.35 1.12 -0.10
C LEU A 86 -11.75 1.63 0.26
N VAL A 87 -11.87 2.67 1.09
CA VAL A 87 -13.17 3.22 1.50
C VAL A 87 -14.02 3.66 0.31
N ARG A 88 -13.41 4.00 -0.84
CA ARG A 88 -14.16 4.34 -2.06
C ARG A 88 -15.11 3.21 -2.53
N TRP A 89 -14.79 1.97 -2.19
CA TRP A 89 -15.58 0.78 -2.55
C TRP A 89 -16.72 0.49 -1.55
N LEU A 90 -16.78 1.16 -0.41
CA LEU A 90 -17.80 0.91 0.61
C LEU A 90 -19.21 1.32 0.12
N PRO A 91 -20.22 0.43 0.08
CA PRO A 91 -21.49 0.70 -0.58
C PRO A 91 -22.18 1.98 -0.07
N SER A 92 -22.48 2.93 -0.95
CA SER A 92 -23.25 4.12 -0.60
C SER A 92 -24.75 3.84 -0.70
N ARG A 93 -25.47 3.86 0.43
CA ARG A 93 -26.94 3.68 0.47
C ARG A 93 -27.70 4.96 0.12
N GLY A 94 -27.48 5.51 -1.07
CA GLY A 94 -28.12 6.76 -1.53
C GLY A 94 -28.90 6.59 -2.83
N LYS A 95 -30.07 7.22 -2.93
CA LYS A 95 -30.96 7.21 -4.11
C LYS A 95 -30.35 7.77 -5.42
N HIS A 96 -29.15 8.37 -5.34
CA HIS A 96 -28.40 8.92 -6.47
C HIS A 96 -27.03 8.23 -6.66
N ALA A 97 -26.83 7.04 -6.09
CA ALA A 97 -25.59 6.29 -6.30
C ALA A 97 -25.56 5.77 -7.74
N SER A 98 -24.65 6.29 -8.56
CA SER A 98 -24.35 5.69 -9.87
C SER A 98 -23.69 4.33 -9.65
N ALA A 99 -24.13 3.32 -10.39
CA ALA A 99 -23.44 2.04 -10.46
C ALA A 99 -22.04 2.29 -11.05
N GLY A 100 -20.99 1.97 -10.28
CA GLY A 100 -19.63 2.00 -10.80
C GLY A 100 -19.51 0.94 -11.89
N GLN A 101 -18.86 1.30 -12.99
CA GLN A 101 -18.57 0.39 -14.10
C GLN A 101 -17.58 -0.67 -13.59
N GLU A 102 -18.06 -1.88 -13.33
CA GLU A 102 -17.28 -2.99 -12.78
C GLU A 102 -17.39 -4.18 -13.74
N ASP A 103 -16.50 -4.29 -14.74
CA ASP A 103 -16.51 -5.44 -15.65
C ASP A 103 -15.11 -6.00 -16.01
N SER A 104 -14.04 -5.63 -15.29
CA SER A 104 -12.74 -6.29 -15.46
C SER A 104 -12.01 -6.60 -14.14
N TRP A 105 -11.32 -7.74 -14.10
CA TRP A 105 -10.56 -8.22 -12.93
C TRP A 105 -9.48 -7.22 -12.48
N SER A 106 -8.90 -6.46 -13.42
CA SER A 106 -7.91 -5.41 -13.16
C SER A 106 -8.53 -4.07 -12.76
N GLU A 107 -9.75 -3.76 -13.18
CA GLU A 107 -10.43 -2.49 -12.87
C GLU A 107 -11.39 -2.58 -11.68
N GLY A 108 -11.79 -3.79 -11.29
CA GLY A 108 -12.64 -4.05 -10.13
C GLY A 108 -11.95 -3.87 -8.76
N PRO A 109 -12.74 -3.98 -7.66
CA PRO A 109 -12.26 -3.79 -6.29
C PRO A 109 -11.25 -4.85 -5.84
N GLY A 110 -11.34 -6.07 -6.37
CA GLY A 110 -10.58 -7.24 -5.90
C GLY A 110 -9.07 -7.03 -5.86
N LEU A 111 -8.47 -6.54 -6.94
CA LEU A 111 -7.02 -6.27 -6.99
C LEU A 111 -6.61 -5.19 -5.99
N SER A 112 -7.44 -4.15 -5.81
CA SER A 112 -7.17 -3.07 -4.86
C SER A 112 -7.20 -3.59 -3.42
N VAL A 113 -8.21 -4.41 -3.09
CA VAL A 113 -8.35 -5.04 -1.76
C VAL A 113 -7.17 -5.96 -1.49
N LEU A 114 -6.85 -6.86 -2.43
CA LEU A 114 -5.71 -7.77 -2.30
C LEU A 114 -4.40 -7.02 -2.07
N ALA A 115 -4.16 -5.95 -2.83
CA ALA A 115 -2.93 -5.15 -2.71
C ALA A 115 -2.81 -4.53 -1.31
N HIS A 116 -3.88 -3.93 -0.79
CA HIS A 116 -3.81 -3.15 0.45
C HIS A 116 -3.95 -4.02 1.71
N VAL A 117 -4.72 -5.10 1.66
CA VAL A 117 -4.76 -6.11 2.72
C VAL A 117 -3.46 -6.90 2.74
N GLY A 118 -2.93 -7.28 1.57
CA GLY A 118 -1.62 -7.92 1.45
C GLY A 118 -0.49 -7.02 1.98
N MET A 119 -0.56 -5.71 1.73
CA MET A 119 0.35 -4.73 2.31
C MET A 119 0.27 -4.70 3.84
N LEU A 120 -0.94 -4.67 4.42
CA LEU A 120 -1.13 -4.73 5.88
C LEU A 120 -0.47 -5.99 6.47
N VAL A 121 -0.73 -7.15 5.89
CA VAL A 121 -0.11 -8.41 6.33
C VAL A 121 1.42 -8.34 6.20
N GLY A 122 1.93 -7.82 5.08
CA GLY A 122 3.37 -7.66 4.86
C GLY A 122 4.04 -6.77 5.91
N VAL A 123 3.42 -5.65 6.28
CA VAL A 123 3.95 -4.74 7.31
C VAL A 123 3.90 -5.36 8.71
N VAL A 124 2.88 -6.17 9.01
CA VAL A 124 2.85 -6.97 10.25
C VAL A 124 4.04 -7.95 10.27
N VAL A 125 4.33 -8.62 9.16
CA VAL A 125 5.50 -9.51 9.05
C VAL A 125 6.81 -8.74 9.19
N PHE A 126 6.95 -7.56 8.56
CA PHE A 126 8.14 -6.70 8.75
C PHE A 126 8.34 -6.29 10.20
N THR A 127 7.25 -5.90 10.86
CA THR A 127 7.28 -5.51 12.28
C THR A 127 7.70 -6.69 13.14
N TRP A 128 7.14 -7.87 12.91
CA TRP A 128 7.52 -9.09 13.64
C TRP A 128 8.98 -9.49 13.39
N ALA A 129 9.44 -9.45 12.12
CA ALA A 129 10.80 -9.81 11.76
C ALA A 129 11.83 -8.86 12.41
N TYR A 130 11.53 -7.55 12.42
CA TYR A 130 12.34 -6.55 13.12
C TYR A 130 12.38 -6.81 14.64
N LEU A 131 11.23 -6.98 15.28
CA LEU A 131 11.13 -7.17 16.74
C LEU A 131 11.79 -8.47 17.23
N THR A 132 11.90 -9.48 16.37
CA THR A 132 12.53 -10.77 16.70
C THR A 132 13.96 -10.88 16.20
N SER A 133 14.53 -9.80 15.64
CA SER A 133 15.86 -9.77 15.03
C SER A 133 16.07 -10.87 13.99
N ALA A 134 15.00 -11.18 13.24
CA ALA A 134 15.01 -12.18 12.17
C ALA A 134 15.52 -11.60 10.83
N VAL A 135 15.74 -10.28 10.77
CA VAL A 135 16.40 -9.49 9.73
C VAL A 135 17.13 -8.31 10.34
#